data_AF-A0A7S1EFA4-F1
#
_entry.id   AF-A0A7S1EFA4-F1
#
_cell.length_a   1.000
_cell.length_b   1.000
_cell.length_c   1.000
_cell.angle_alpha   90.00
_cell.angle_beta   90.00
_cell.angle_gamma   90.00
#
_symmetry.space_group_name_H-M   'P 1'
#
loop_
_entity.id
_entity.type
_entity.pdbx_description
1 polymer ?
#
loop_
_entity_poly.entity_id
_entity_poly.type
_entity_poly.pdbx_seq_one_letter_code
_entity_poly.pdbx_strand_id
1 'polypeptide(L)'
;RGALGTGQGEEGEREAAFLQWAKQRGISAPKVKIAEFPGGYRGMAASTDIRAGEELVSLPRSICLSVGNRQPSPLPIEFAGTDFWSMQSQHVRLALVLIFERQRAAIDPLSPYKEWLDVLPQSHQDKPCRWSKAELEELRDPLLAEEIET
;
A
#
# COMPACT_ATOMS: atom_id res chain seq x y z
N ARG A 1 -30.55 18.21 9.68
CA ARG A 1 -30.68 17.51 8.37
C ARG A 1 -29.41 17.81 7.59
N GLY A 2 -28.42 16.93 7.68
CA GLY A 2 -27.21 16.97 6.86
C GLY A 2 -27.03 15.58 6.27
N ALA A 3 -26.85 15.50 4.96
CA ALA A 3 -26.65 14.24 4.25
C ALA A 3 -25.36 13.56 4.75
N LEU A 4 -25.49 12.39 5.36
CA LEU A 4 -24.38 11.50 5.67
C LEU A 4 -24.13 10.62 4.44
N GLY A 5 -22.84 10.53 4.12
CA GLY A 5 -22.32 10.23 2.80
C GLY A 5 -22.57 8.81 2.33
N THR A 6 -22.71 8.71 1.02
CA THR A 6 -22.77 7.49 0.22
C THR A 6 -21.47 6.67 0.23
N GLY A 7 -20.40 7.13 0.91
CA GLY A 7 -19.06 6.51 0.90
C GLY A 7 -18.83 5.34 1.86
N GLN A 8 -19.67 5.15 2.89
CA GLN A 8 -19.47 4.06 3.86
C GLN A 8 -19.79 2.66 3.29
N GLY A 9 -20.62 2.57 2.25
CA GLY A 9 -20.99 1.31 1.60
C GLY A 9 -19.85 0.73 0.76
N GLU A 10 -19.31 1.53 -0.16
CA GLU A 10 -18.29 1.09 -1.13
C GLU A 10 -16.93 0.78 -0.47
N GLU A 11 -16.58 1.48 0.61
CA GLU A 11 -15.35 1.19 1.36
C GLU A 11 -15.48 -0.09 2.19
N GLY A 12 -16.64 -0.29 2.84
CA GLY A 12 -16.93 -1.53 3.57
C GLY A 12 -16.97 -2.76 2.65
N GLU A 13 -17.48 -2.62 1.42
CA GLU A 13 -17.48 -3.69 0.42
C GLU A 13 -16.06 -4.06 -0.04
N ARG A 14 -15.22 -3.06 -0.32
CA ARG A 14 -13.80 -3.27 -0.67
C ARG A 14 -13.03 -3.95 0.46
N GLU A 15 -13.30 -3.56 1.70
CA GLU A 15 -12.68 -4.20 2.86
C GLU A 15 -13.13 -5.65 3.05
N ALA A 16 -14.43 -5.93 2.89
CA ALA A 16 -14.94 -7.29 2.96
C ALA A 16 -14.34 -8.19 1.87
N ALA A 17 -14.24 -7.68 0.64
CA ALA A 17 -13.58 -8.38 -0.48
C ALA A 17 -12.10 -8.65 -0.17
N PHE A 18 -11.38 -7.67 0.37
CA PHE A 18 -9.99 -7.84 0.80
C PHE A 18 -9.83 -8.90 1.89
N LEU A 19 -10.68 -8.90 2.92
CA LEU A 19 -10.61 -9.91 3.99
C LEU A 19 -10.91 -11.33 3.49
N GLN A 20 -11.85 -11.46 2.55
CA GLN A 20 -12.12 -12.72 1.88
C GLN A 20 -10.92 -13.19 1.05
N TRP A 21 -10.34 -12.31 0.24
CA TRP A 21 -9.13 -12.58 -0.53
C TRP A 21 -7.97 -12.98 0.38
N ALA A 22 -7.73 -12.24 1.47
CA ALA A 22 -6.68 -12.49 2.44
C ALA A 22 -6.78 -13.92 3.01
N LYS A 23 -7.99 -14.31 3.43
CA LYS A 23 -8.26 -15.67 3.92
C LYS A 23 -7.99 -16.74 2.87
N GLN A 24 -8.45 -16.53 1.63
CA GLN A 24 -8.24 -17.47 0.52
C GLN A 24 -6.75 -17.61 0.15
N ARG A 25 -5.98 -16.54 0.32
CA ARG A 25 -4.54 -16.48 0.10
C ARG A 25 -3.71 -17.01 1.27
N GLY A 26 -4.35 -17.49 2.33
CA GLY A 26 -3.68 -18.08 3.50
C GLY A 26 -3.13 -17.07 4.50
N ILE A 27 -3.58 -15.81 4.47
CA ILE A 27 -3.29 -14.85 5.52
C ILE A 27 -4.08 -15.23 6.77
N SER A 28 -3.40 -15.33 7.90
CA SER A 28 -3.99 -15.59 9.22
C SER A 28 -3.78 -14.38 10.12
N ALA A 29 -4.86 -13.88 10.73
CA ALA A 29 -4.83 -12.73 11.62
C ALA A 29 -5.98 -12.83 12.66
N PRO A 30 -6.01 -13.88 13.50
CA PRO A 30 -7.21 -14.26 14.26
C PRO A 30 -7.60 -13.28 15.38
N LYS A 31 -6.62 -12.53 15.91
CA LYS A 31 -6.80 -11.64 17.08
C LYS A 31 -6.80 -10.16 16.74
N VAL A 32 -6.76 -9.82 15.47
CA VAL A 32 -6.75 -8.44 15.00
C VAL A 32 -7.81 -8.25 13.93
N LYS A 33 -8.33 -7.03 13.87
CA LYS A 33 -9.29 -6.59 12.85
C LYS A 33 -8.87 -5.25 12.32
N ILE A 34 -9.30 -4.92 11.11
CA ILE A 34 -9.12 -3.58 10.58
C ILE A 34 -10.01 -2.62 11.40
N ALA A 35 -9.47 -1.43 11.68
CA ALA A 35 -10.15 -0.40 12.43
C ALA A 35 -9.71 0.98 11.95
N GLU A 36 -10.57 1.97 12.17
CA GLU A 36 -10.26 3.38 12.01
C GLU A 36 -9.92 4.01 13.36
N PHE A 37 -8.91 4.87 13.35
CA PHE A 37 -8.42 5.60 14.51
C PHE A 37 -8.64 7.11 14.33
N PRO A 38 -8.64 7.89 15.44
CA PRO A 38 -8.77 9.34 15.37
C PRO A 38 -7.80 9.96 14.38
N GLY A 39 -8.28 10.90 13.55
CA GLY A 39 -7.50 11.48 12.45
C GLY A 39 -7.68 10.77 11.10
N GLY A 40 -8.59 9.80 10.99
CA GLY A 40 -8.88 9.10 9.73
C GLY A 40 -7.83 8.06 9.38
N TYR A 41 -7.03 7.62 10.35
CA TYR A 41 -6.01 6.61 10.13
C TYR A 41 -6.63 5.22 10.14
N ARG A 42 -6.44 4.49 9.05
CA ARG A 42 -6.73 3.05 8.99
C ARG A 42 -5.59 2.25 9.60
N GLY A 43 -5.93 1.26 10.41
CA GLY A 43 -4.94 0.38 11.03
C GLY A 43 -5.55 -0.94 11.52
N MET A 44 -4.84 -1.60 12.43
CA MET A 44 -5.28 -2.88 13.03
C MET A 44 -5.54 -2.69 14.52
N ALA A 45 -6.69 -3.17 15.00
CA ALA A 45 -7.06 -3.20 16.41
C ALA A 45 -7.17 -4.64 16.91
N ALA A 46 -6.81 -4.88 18.17
CA ALA A 46 -7.03 -6.18 18.81
C ALA A 46 -8.55 -6.49 18.89
N SER A 47 -8.94 -7.69 18.51
CA SER A 47 -10.30 -8.21 18.70
C SER A 47 -10.45 -8.99 20.01
N THR A 48 -9.34 -9.49 20.55
CA THR A 48 -9.23 -10.24 21.80
C THR A 48 -7.87 -10.01 22.44
N ASP A 49 -7.70 -10.43 23.70
CA ASP A 49 -6.42 -10.34 24.40
C ASP A 49 -5.28 -11.06 23.66
N ILE A 50 -4.16 -10.35 23.52
CA ILE A 50 -2.93 -10.80 22.87
C ILE A 50 -1.86 -10.98 23.95
N ARG A 51 -1.21 -12.13 23.98
CA ARG A 51 -0.09 -12.38 24.89
C ARG A 51 1.24 -11.96 24.26
N ALA A 52 2.21 -11.57 25.09
CA ALA A 52 3.56 -11.30 24.62
C ALA A 52 4.17 -12.56 23.98
N GLY A 53 4.77 -12.39 22.79
CA GLY A 53 5.38 -13.47 22.03
C GLY A 53 4.40 -14.33 21.21
N GLU A 54 3.10 -14.04 21.24
CA GLU A 54 2.10 -14.71 20.40
C GLU A 54 2.16 -14.20 18.94
N GLU A 55 1.92 -15.09 17.97
CA GLU A 55 1.81 -14.72 16.56
C GLU A 55 0.55 -13.87 16.32
N LEU A 56 0.74 -12.64 15.83
CA LEU A 56 -0.36 -11.71 15.52
C LEU A 56 -0.95 -11.94 14.14
N VAL A 57 -0.06 -12.06 13.15
CA VAL A 57 -0.38 -12.17 11.73
C VAL A 57 0.68 -13.05 11.07
N SER A 58 0.24 -13.94 10.20
CA SER A 58 1.11 -14.68 9.27
C SER A 58 0.56 -14.61 7.86
N LEU A 59 1.47 -14.62 6.87
CA LEU A 59 1.11 -14.62 5.46
C LEU A 59 2.12 -15.42 4.62
N PRO A 60 1.68 -16.08 3.54
CA PRO A 60 2.60 -16.76 2.62
C PRO A 60 3.48 -15.77 1.86
N ARG A 61 4.76 -16.12 1.69
CA ARG A 61 5.71 -15.30 0.90
C ARG A 61 5.26 -15.07 -0.55
N SER A 62 4.51 -16.02 -1.11
CA SER A 62 4.04 -16.02 -2.50
C SER A 62 3.05 -14.89 -2.83
N ILE A 63 2.43 -14.28 -1.81
CA ILE A 63 1.45 -13.22 -2.01
C ILE A 63 2.05 -11.82 -1.79
N CYS A 64 3.31 -11.75 -1.37
CA CYS A 64 4.02 -10.48 -1.22
C CYS A 64 4.50 -9.98 -2.58
N LEU A 65 4.28 -8.70 -2.88
CA LEU A 65 5.07 -8.01 -3.90
C LEU A 65 6.49 -7.82 -3.35
N SER A 66 7.48 -8.37 -4.05
CA SER A 66 8.87 -8.27 -3.63
C SER A 66 9.83 -8.25 -4.81
N VAL A 67 10.94 -7.53 -4.64
CA VAL A 67 12.00 -7.40 -5.63
C VAL A 67 13.35 -7.73 -5.01
N GLY A 68 14.10 -8.62 -5.65
CA GLY A 68 15.46 -9.00 -5.24
C GLY A 68 16.56 -8.14 -5.86
N ASN A 69 17.73 -8.09 -5.22
CA ASN A 69 18.91 -7.35 -5.71
C ASN A 69 19.39 -7.83 -7.09
N ARG A 70 19.14 -9.09 -7.45
CA ARG A 70 19.54 -9.72 -8.73
C ARG A 70 18.39 -10.42 -9.45
N GLN A 71 17.17 -10.05 -9.13
CA GLN A 71 16.01 -10.62 -9.79
C GLN A 71 15.91 -10.04 -11.22
N PRO A 72 15.75 -10.87 -12.26
CA PRO A 72 15.35 -10.39 -13.59
C PRO A 72 14.07 -9.58 -13.49
N SER A 73 13.87 -8.61 -14.40
CA SER A 73 12.64 -7.83 -14.43
C SER A 73 11.43 -8.77 -14.58
N PRO A 74 10.44 -8.74 -13.67
CA PRO A 74 9.18 -9.45 -13.85
C PRO A 74 8.22 -8.70 -14.80
N LEU A 75 8.64 -7.54 -15.31
CA LEU A 75 7.82 -6.63 -16.11
C LEU A 75 8.07 -6.85 -17.61
N PRO A 76 7.07 -6.60 -18.47
CA PRO A 76 7.26 -6.57 -19.92
C PRO A 76 8.36 -5.59 -20.31
N ILE A 77 9.13 -5.92 -21.35
CA ILE A 77 10.28 -5.10 -21.80
C ILE A 77 9.83 -3.72 -22.28
N GLU A 78 8.61 -3.64 -22.82
CA GLU A 78 7.97 -2.40 -23.27
C GLU A 78 7.60 -1.47 -22.12
N PHE A 79 7.41 -2.02 -20.91
CA PHE A 79 7.11 -1.25 -19.71
C PHE A 79 8.39 -0.78 -19.00
N ALA A 80 9.35 -1.69 -18.82
CA ALA A 80 10.64 -1.38 -18.23
C ALA A 80 11.74 -2.24 -18.88
N GLY A 81 12.61 -1.60 -19.65
CA GLY A 81 13.77 -2.23 -20.27
C GLY A 81 14.69 -2.92 -19.26
N THR A 82 15.32 -4.01 -19.66
CA THR A 82 16.21 -4.80 -18.77
C THR A 82 17.38 -3.97 -18.23
N ASP A 83 17.99 -3.15 -19.08
CA ASP A 83 19.10 -2.28 -18.68
C ASP A 83 18.64 -1.26 -17.64
N PHE A 84 17.51 -0.59 -17.90
CA PHE A 84 16.91 0.35 -16.96
C PHE A 84 16.65 -0.33 -15.61
N TRP A 85 15.97 -1.48 -15.59
CA TRP A 85 15.69 -2.26 -14.38
C TRP A 85 16.96 -2.57 -13.59
N SER A 86 18.02 -3.02 -14.27
CA SER A 86 19.28 -3.43 -13.65
C SER A 86 20.00 -2.29 -12.92
N MET A 87 19.84 -1.05 -13.39
CA MET A 87 20.45 0.14 -12.79
C MET A 87 19.65 0.70 -11.61
N GLN A 88 18.38 0.31 -11.45
CA GLN A 88 17.50 0.88 -10.43
C GLN A 88 17.75 0.32 -9.02
N SER A 89 17.49 1.15 -8.01
CA SER A 89 17.44 0.72 -6.62
C SER A 89 16.24 -0.19 -6.36
N GLN A 90 16.27 -0.98 -5.27
CA GLN A 90 15.17 -1.88 -4.91
C GLN A 90 13.83 -1.14 -4.72
N HIS A 91 13.84 0.07 -4.17
CA HIS A 91 12.65 0.87 -3.93
C HIS A 91 11.99 1.29 -5.25
N VAL A 92 12.80 1.73 -6.22
CA VAL A 92 12.31 2.08 -7.57
C VAL A 92 11.77 0.84 -8.29
N ARG A 93 12.48 -0.29 -8.23
CA ARG A 93 12.00 -1.57 -8.78
C ARG A 93 10.65 -1.98 -8.19
N LEU A 94 10.49 -1.88 -6.86
CA LEU A 94 9.23 -2.20 -6.19
C LEU A 94 8.12 -1.24 -6.62
N ALA A 95 8.40 0.06 -6.73
CA ALA A 95 7.44 1.05 -7.20
C ALA A 95 6.98 0.76 -8.63
N LEU A 96 7.89 0.38 -9.54
CA LEU A 96 7.55 -0.01 -10.91
C LEU A 96 6.63 -1.23 -10.95
N VAL A 97 6.95 -2.26 -10.15
CA VAL A 97 6.10 -3.45 -10.01
C VAL A 97 4.72 -3.07 -9.47
N LEU A 98 4.65 -2.23 -8.44
CA LEU A 98 3.39 -1.76 -7.87
C LEU A 98 2.54 -1.00 -8.90
N ILE A 99 3.15 -0.09 -9.68
CA ILE A 99 2.46 0.68 -10.72
C ILE A 99 1.95 -0.25 -11.81
N PHE A 100 2.79 -1.18 -12.29
CA PHE A 100 2.40 -2.15 -13.31
C PHE A 100 1.24 -3.02 -12.84
N GLU A 101 1.32 -3.58 -11.63
CA GLU A 101 0.26 -4.41 -11.06
C GLU A 101 -1.04 -3.64 -10.84
N ARG A 102 -0.94 -2.35 -10.47
CA ARG A 102 -2.10 -1.46 -10.37
C ARG A 102 -2.76 -1.21 -11.73
N GLN A 103 -1.99 -0.97 -12.78
CA GLN A 103 -2.52 -0.83 -14.14
C GLN A 103 -3.15 -2.14 -14.63
N ARG A 104 -2.49 -3.27 -14.38
CA ARG A 104 -2.99 -4.59 -14.71
C ARG A 104 -4.32 -4.88 -14.01
N ALA A 105 -4.41 -4.64 -12.70
CA ALA A 105 -5.64 -4.85 -11.93
C ALA A 105 -6.81 -3.94 -12.33
N ALA A 106 -6.52 -2.78 -12.94
CA ALA A 106 -7.55 -1.90 -13.49
C ALA A 106 -8.17 -2.43 -14.79
N ILE A 107 -7.44 -3.28 -15.53
CA ILE A 107 -7.88 -3.86 -16.81
C ILE A 107 -8.37 -5.30 -16.63
N ASP A 108 -7.67 -6.08 -15.80
CA ASP A 108 -7.93 -7.49 -15.53
C ASP A 108 -8.49 -7.67 -14.12
N PRO A 109 -9.81 -7.96 -13.99
CA PRO A 109 -10.44 -8.27 -12.72
C PRO A 109 -9.88 -9.51 -12.02
N LEU A 110 -9.17 -10.40 -12.75
CA LEU A 110 -8.56 -11.61 -12.20
C LEU A 110 -7.14 -11.39 -11.70
N SER A 111 -6.64 -10.14 -11.71
CA SER A 111 -5.32 -9.82 -11.16
C SER A 111 -5.21 -10.33 -9.72
N PRO A 112 -4.14 -11.08 -9.39
CA PRO A 112 -4.02 -11.72 -8.08
C PRO A 112 -3.91 -10.74 -6.91
N TYR A 113 -3.62 -9.46 -7.19
CA TYR A 113 -3.42 -8.41 -6.20
C TYR A 113 -4.58 -7.40 -6.15
N LYS A 114 -5.64 -7.59 -6.95
CA LYS A 114 -6.70 -6.60 -7.11
C LYS A 114 -7.30 -6.15 -5.79
N GLU A 115 -7.74 -7.09 -4.96
CA GLU A 115 -8.44 -6.80 -3.71
C GLU A 115 -7.50 -6.12 -2.69
N TRP A 116 -6.21 -6.44 -2.72
CA TRP A 116 -5.20 -5.75 -1.90
C TRP A 116 -4.94 -4.32 -2.40
N LEU A 117 -4.85 -4.12 -3.72
CA LEU A 117 -4.65 -2.80 -4.33
C LEU A 117 -5.84 -1.87 -4.10
N ASP A 118 -7.06 -2.40 -4.15
CA ASP A 118 -8.30 -1.63 -4.00
C ASP A 118 -8.47 -1.01 -2.60
N VAL A 119 -7.82 -1.59 -1.59
CA VAL A 119 -7.82 -1.09 -0.20
C VAL A 119 -6.59 -0.26 0.17
N LEU A 120 -5.66 -0.03 -0.76
CA LEU A 120 -4.54 0.88 -0.52
C LEU A 120 -5.00 2.33 -0.46
N PRO A 121 -4.29 3.20 0.29
CA PRO A 121 -4.56 4.63 0.28
C PRO A 121 -4.54 5.19 -1.15
N GLN A 122 -5.54 6.00 -1.48
CA GLN A 122 -5.66 6.63 -2.80
C GLN A 122 -4.87 7.94 -2.89
N SER A 123 -4.45 8.48 -1.76
CA SER A 123 -3.75 9.76 -1.64
C SER A 123 -2.66 9.67 -0.58
N HIS A 124 -1.59 10.42 -0.81
CA HIS A 124 -0.45 10.59 0.08
C HIS A 124 -0.08 12.08 0.17
N GLN A 125 -1.08 12.96 0.28
CA GLN A 125 -0.89 14.41 0.37
C GLN A 125 -0.12 14.84 1.64
N ASP A 126 -0.08 13.98 2.65
CA ASP A 126 0.67 14.14 3.88
C ASP A 126 2.19 14.04 3.70
N LYS A 127 2.67 13.62 2.52
CA LYS A 127 4.10 13.42 2.26
C LYS A 127 4.82 14.75 1.97
N PRO A 128 6.04 14.96 2.48
CA PRO A 128 6.76 16.23 2.30
C PRO A 128 6.96 16.66 0.85
N CYS A 129 7.17 15.71 -0.07
CA CYS A 129 7.28 15.98 -1.51
C CYS A 129 5.97 16.48 -2.16
N ARG A 130 4.89 16.61 -1.40
CA ARG A 130 3.59 17.17 -1.81
C ARG A 130 3.23 18.45 -1.06
N TRP A 131 4.05 18.87 -0.09
CA TRP A 131 3.84 20.10 0.65
C TRP A 131 4.07 21.32 -0.24
N SER A 132 3.32 22.36 0.02
CA SER A 132 3.51 23.68 -0.56
C SER A 132 4.79 24.32 -0.04
N LYS A 133 5.30 25.33 -0.76
CA LYS A 133 6.46 26.10 -0.31
C LYS A 133 6.26 26.71 1.07
N ALA A 134 5.06 27.20 1.36
CA ALA A 134 4.73 27.76 2.68
C ALA A 134 4.86 26.72 3.80
N GLU A 135 4.39 25.48 3.57
CA GLU A 135 4.52 24.38 4.53
C GLU A 135 5.98 23.94 4.72
N LEU A 136 6.81 23.99 3.66
CA LEU A 136 8.24 23.73 3.77
C LEU A 136 8.98 24.84 4.54
N GLU A 137 8.59 26.10 4.33
CA GLU A 137 9.14 27.26 5.07
C GLU A 137 8.81 27.19 6.58
N GLU A 138 7.65 26.62 6.95
CA GLU A 138 7.26 26.40 8.34
C GLU A 138 8.19 25.44 9.10
N LEU A 139 8.87 24.51 8.40
CA LEU A 139 9.82 23.58 9.03
C LEU A 139 11.00 24.31 9.67
N ARG A 140 11.34 25.50 9.16
CA ARG A 140 12.54 26.27 9.56
C ARG A 140 13.82 25.43 9.50
N ASP A 141 13.86 24.46 8.59
CA ASP A 141 15.01 23.60 8.32
C ASP A 141 15.37 23.71 6.83
N PRO A 142 16.33 24.60 6.49
CA PRO A 142 16.73 24.82 5.10
C PRO A 142 17.34 23.58 4.44
N LEU A 143 17.98 22.69 5.22
CA LEU A 143 18.64 21.50 4.66
C LEU A 143 17.59 20.46 4.28
N LEU A 144 16.62 20.20 5.16
CA LEU A 144 15.52 19.29 4.85
C LEU A 144 14.65 19.83 3.70
N ALA A 145 14.44 21.15 3.63
CA ALA A 145 13.73 21.77 2.51
C ALA A 145 14.46 21.56 1.17
N GLU A 146 15.79 21.70 1.14
CA GLU A 146 16.61 21.44 -0.05
C GLU A 146 16.57 19.96 -0.48
N GLU A 147 16.61 19.03 0.48
CA GLU A 147 16.48 17.58 0.22
C GLU A 147 15.11 17.20 -0.38
N ILE A 148 14.04 17.91 -0.02
CA ILE A 148 12.68 17.64 -0.53
C ILE A 148 12.50 18.22 -1.95
N GLU A 149 13.17 19.32 -2.27
CA GLU A 149 13.10 19.97 -3.60
C GLU A 149 13.99 19.30 -4.67
N THR A 150 14.97 18.48 -4.27
CA THR A 150 15.92 17.80 -5.17
C THR A 150 15.43 16.44 -5.67
#